data_AF-H1L0U9-F1
#
_entry.id   AF-H1L0U9-F1
#
_cell.length_a   1.000
_cell.length_b   1.000
_cell.length_c   1.000
_cell.angle_alpha   90.00
_cell.angle_beta   90.00
_cell.angle_gamma   90.00
#
_symmetry.space_group_name_H-M   'P 1'
#
loop_
_entity.id
_entity.type
_entity.pdbx_description
1 polymer ?
#
loop_
_entity_poly.entity_id
_entity_poly.type
_entity_poly.pdbx_seq_one_letter_code
_entity_poly.pdbx_strand_id
1 'polypeptide(L)' 'MVIAFEGTVKEGKIPEVGKTVKFLPEHCMMQKVHSGVVVEVEGKRVYIEGIDLKVF' A
#
# COMPACT_ATOMS: atom_id res chain seq x y z
N MET A 1 9.20 4.15 -15.00
CA MET A 1 9.66 3.79 -13.64
C MET A 1 8.46 3.97 -12.72
N VAL A 2 7.91 2.89 -12.16
CA VAL A 2 6.86 3.00 -11.13
C VAL A 2 7.61 3.13 -9.81
N ILE A 3 7.52 4.30 -9.19
CA ILE A 3 8.36 4.65 -8.03
C ILE A 3 7.71 4.09 -6.75
N ALA A 4 6.38 4.19 -6.65
CA ALA A 4 5.59 3.68 -5.54
C ALA A 4 4.19 3.27 -6.01
N PHE A 5 3.53 2.41 -5.22
CA PHE A 5 2.10 2.20 -5.33
C PHE A 5 1.37 3.33 -4.61
N GLU A 6 0.43 3.96 -5.31
CA GLU A 6 -0.47 4.95 -4.73
C GLU A 6 -1.79 4.29 -4.30
N GLY A 7 -2.29 4.66 -3.14
CA GLY A 7 -3.61 4.23 -2.66
C GLY A 7 -4.31 5.27 -1.80
N THR A 8 -5.59 5.04 -1.56
CA THR A 8 -6.42 5.86 -0.67
C THR A 8 -6.98 4.98 0.44
N VAL A 9 -6.80 5.40 1.69
CA VAL A 9 -7.41 4.72 2.85
C VAL A 9 -8.92 4.90 2.79
N LYS A 10 -9.65 3.84 2.45
CA LYS A 10 -11.12 3.85 2.38
C LYS A 10 -11.74 3.87 3.78
N GLU A 11 -11.19 3.08 4.70
CA GLU A 11 -11.72 2.87 6.05
C GLU A 11 -10.57 2.73 7.07
N GLY A 12 -10.84 3.09 8.33
CA GLY A 12 -9.90 2.92 9.43
C GLY A 12 -8.89 4.07 9.60
N LYS A 13 -7.79 3.78 10.31
CA LYS A 13 -6.74 4.75 10.66
C LYS A 13 -5.77 4.93 9.48
N ILE A 14 -5.37 6.17 9.24
CA ILE A 14 -4.29 6.49 8.29
C ILE A 14 -2.97 5.93 8.84
N PRO A 15 -2.24 5.09 8.08
CA PRO A 15 -0.98 4.52 8.53
C PRO A 15 0.11 5.59 8.58
N GLU A 16 1.08 5.42 9.46
CA GLU A 16 2.21 6.35 9.60
C GLU A 16 3.35 5.99 8.62
N VAL A 17 4.14 6.98 8.23
CA VAL A 17 5.36 6.77 7.43
C VAL A 17 6.31 5.79 8.15
N GLY A 18 6.92 4.89 7.40
CA GLY A 18 7.80 3.83 7.90
C GLY A 18 7.08 2.57 8.41
N LYS A 19 5.74 2.55 8.45
CA LYS A 19 4.99 1.36 8.82
C LYS A 19 4.82 0.41 7.64
N THR A 20 4.95 -0.88 7.92
CA THR A 20 4.54 -1.93 6.99
C THR A 20 3.02 -2.06 6.99
N VAL A 21 2.43 -2.05 5.80
CA VAL A 21 0.99 -2.22 5.58
C VAL A 21 0.74 -3.45 4.71
N LYS A 22 -0.45 -4.03 4.85
CA LYS A 22 -1.01 -4.99 3.91
C LYS A 22 -2.15 -4.34 3.16
N PHE A 23 -2.24 -4.55 1.86
CA PHE A 23 -3.28 -3.95 1.04
C PHE A 23 -3.67 -4.88 -0.11
N LEU A 24 -4.93 -4.74 -0.57
CA LEU A 24 -5.44 -5.39 -1.76
C LEU A 24 -5.69 -4.28 -2.81
N PRO A 25 -4.85 -4.18 -3.85
CA PRO A 25 -5.03 -3.15 -4.87
C PRO A 25 -6.30 -3.44 -5.69
N GLU A 26 -7.15 -2.44 -5.89
CA GLU A 26 -8.43 -2.56 -6.64
C GLU A 26 -8.23 -3.10 -8.06
N HIS A 27 -7.07 -2.86 -8.68
CA HIS A 27 -6.74 -3.27 -10.05
C HIS A 27 -5.59 -4.29 -10.14
N CYS A 28 -5.25 -4.99 -9.05
CA CYS A 28 -4.23 -6.03 -9.14
C CYS A 28 -4.75 -7.27 -9.85
N MET A 29 -4.21 -7.58 -11.03
CA MET A 29 -4.57 -8.76 -11.83
C MET A 29 -4.38 -10.08 -11.06
N MET A 30 -3.52 -10.13 -10.06
CA MET A 30 -3.28 -11.36 -9.28
C MET A 30 -4.32 -11.57 -8.16
N GLN A 31 -5.11 -10.55 -7.81
CA GLN A 31 -6.05 -10.57 -6.67
C GLN A 31 -5.43 -11.06 -5.36
N LYS A 32 -4.12 -10.86 -5.18
CA LYS A 32 -3.38 -11.25 -3.98
C LYS A 32 -3.18 -10.05 -3.07
N VAL A 33 -3.11 -10.34 -1.77
CA VAL A 33 -2.71 -9.34 -0.79
C VAL A 33 -1.23 -9.03 -0.97
N HIS A 34 -0.90 -7.75 -0.99
CA HIS A 34 0.46 -7.26 -1.02
C HIS A 34 0.84 -6.71 0.35
N SER A 35 2.14 -6.69 0.64
CA SER A 35 2.69 -5.91 1.75
C SER A 35 3.74 -4.96 1.26
N GLY A 36 3.87 -3.81 1.90
CA GLY A 36 4.90 -2.82 1.59
C GLY A 36 5.05 -1.81 2.73
N VAL A 37 5.96 -0.85 2.56
CA VAL A 37 6.25 0.18 3.55
C VAL A 37 5.68 1.51 3.08
N VAL A 38 4.99 2.22 3.98
CA VAL A 38 4.48 3.57 3.71
C VAL A 38 5.65 4.55 3.67
N VAL A 39 5.82 5.27 2.58
CA VAL A 39 6.90 6.25 2.40
C VAL A 39 6.40 7.69 2.45
N GLU A 40 5.12 7.93 2.15
CA GLU A 40 4.50 9.25 2.21
C GLU A 40 3.00 9.14 2.51
N VAL A 41 2.48 10.15 3.22
CA VAL A 41 1.06 10.26 3.61
C VAL A 41 0.61 11.71 3.45
N GLU A 42 -0.44 11.93 2.67
CA GLU A 42 -1.09 13.23 2.50
C GLU A 42 -2.61 13.09 2.70
N GLY A 43 -3.11 13.48 3.86
CA GLY A 43 -4.50 13.23 4.24
C GLY A 43 -4.81 11.73 4.21
N LYS A 44 -5.69 11.30 3.30
CA LYS A 44 -6.03 9.87 3.12
C LYS A 44 -5.22 9.17 2.02
N ARG A 45 -4.40 9.91 1.29
CA ARG A 45 -3.57 9.40 0.21
C ARG A 45 -2.27 8.85 0.80
N VAL A 46 -1.85 7.68 0.34
CA VAL A 46 -0.66 6.98 0.81
C VAL A 46 0.16 6.46 -0.35
N TYR A 47 1.48 6.58 -0.22
CA TYR A 47 2.45 5.98 -1.12
C TYR A 47 3.17 4.82 -0.42
N ILE A 48 3.26 3.69 -1.12
CA ILE A 48 3.80 2.44 -0.59
C ILE A 48 4.91 1.93 -1.53
N GLU A 49 6.07 1.66 -0.96
CA GLU A 49 7.23 1.09 -1.65
C GLU A 49 7.65 -0.27 -1.06
N GLY A 50 8.61 -0.93 -1.72
CA GLY A 50 9.15 -2.21 -1.25
C GLY A 50 8.09 -3.31 -1.20
N ILE A 51 7.32 -3.44 -2.29
CA ILE A 51 6.19 -4.36 -2.32
C ILE A 51 6.66 -5.81 -2.38
N ASP A 52 6.18 -6.60 -1.43
CA ASP A 52 6.28 -8.05 -1.42
C ASP A 52 4.91 -8.68 -1.71
N LEU A 53 4.94 -9.76 -2.49
CA LEU A 53 3.76 -10.56 -2.83
C LEU A 53 3.59 -11.62 -1.75
N LYS A 54 2.58 -11.47 -0.90
CA LYS A 54 2.24 -12.51 0.07
C LYS A 54 1.59 -13.67 -0.67
N VAL A 55 2.38 -14.71 -0.96
CA VAL A 55 1.88 -16.00 -1.43
C VAL A 55 1.65 -16.88 -0.19
N PHE A 56 0.38 -17.03 0.21
CA PHE A 56 -0.05 -18.07 1.14
C PHE A 56 -0.94 -19.04 0.38
#